data_AF-A0A3C0W6F3-F1
#
_entry.id   AF-A0A3C0W6F3-F1
#
_cell.length_a   1.000
_cell.length_b   1.000
_cell.length_c   1.000
_cell.angle_alpha   90.00
_cell.angle_beta   90.00
_cell.angle_gamma   90.00
#
_symmetry.space_group_name_H-M   'P 1'
#
loop_
_entity.id
_entity.type
_entity.pdbx_description
1 polymer ?
#
loop_
_entity_poly.entity_id
_entity_poly.type
_entity_poly.pdbx_seq_one_letter_code
_entity_poly.pdbx_strand_id
1 'polypeptide(L)' 'IGLTLLLHCDMVVVAEDALLSVPFVNLALAPEAASSLLLPRVLGHQRAFELFALGEAIDGRTALAWGLANRAVA' A
#
# COMPACT_ATOMS: atom_id res chain seq x y z
N ILE A 1 -9.57 2.47 -2.50
CA ILE A 1 -9.19 3.80 -1.97
C ILE A 1 -8.46 3.74 -0.61
N GLY A 2 -8.79 2.81 0.32
CA GLY A 2 -8.18 2.77 1.67
C GLY A 2 -6.65 2.91 1.74
N LEU A 3 -5.90 1.94 1.19
CA LEU A 3 -4.42 2.00 1.16
C LEU A 3 -3.91 3.25 0.42
N THR A 4 -4.50 3.57 -0.73
CA THR A 4 -4.05 4.69 -1.56
C THR A 4 -4.20 6.05 -0.90
N LEU A 5 -5.06 6.19 0.11
CA LEU A 5 -5.17 7.42 0.92
C LEU A 5 -3.93 7.62 1.79
N LEU A 6 -3.33 6.53 2.30
CA LEU A 6 -2.14 6.59 3.15
C LEU A 6 -0.96 7.29 2.48
N LEU A 7 -0.89 7.22 1.14
CA LEU A 7 0.17 7.84 0.32
C LEU A 7 0.13 9.38 0.35
N HIS A 8 -0.94 9.96 0.90
CA HIS A 8 -1.12 11.41 1.08
C HIS A 8 -0.92 11.85 2.54
N CYS A 9 -0.58 10.91 3.43
CA CYS A 9 -0.35 11.19 4.85
C CYS A 9 1.15 11.26 5.13
N ASP A 10 1.57 12.23 5.95
CA ASP A 10 2.96 12.33 6.43
C ASP A 10 3.29 11.28 7.49
N MET A 11 2.27 10.82 8.23
CA MET A 11 2.41 9.80 9.27
C MET A 11 1.33 8.72 9.12
N VAL A 12 1.77 7.48 9.07
CA VAL A 12 0.94 6.28 8.96
C VAL A 12 1.24 5.34 10.13
N VAL A 13 0.20 5.00 10.90
CA VAL A 13 0.25 4.01 11.98
C VAL A 13 -0.77 2.92 11.64
N VAL A 14 -0.35 1.66 11.70
CA VAL A 14 -1.19 0.50 11.33
C VAL A 14 -1.21 -0.54 12.45
N ALA A 15 -2.30 -1.28 12.58
CA ALA A 15 -2.27 -2.50 13.40
C ALA A 15 -1.35 -3.53 12.74
N GLU A 16 -0.65 -4.35 13.53
CA GLU A 16 0.29 -5.35 13.01
C GLU A 16 -0.40 -6.37 12.08
N ASP A 17 -1.66 -6.70 12.35
CA ASP A 17 -2.50 -7.65 11.61
C ASP A 17 -3.40 -6.98 10.56
N ALA A 18 -3.28 -5.65 10.36
CA ALA A 18 -4.07 -4.94 9.36
C ALA A 18 -3.75 -5.44 7.94
N LEU A 19 -4.77 -5.83 7.18
CA LEU A 19 -4.63 -6.22 5.79
C LEU A 19 -4.79 -5.01 4.86
N LEU A 20 -3.75 -4.71 4.10
CA LEU A 20 -3.67 -3.57 3.18
C LEU A 20 -3.49 -4.08 1.76
N SER A 21 -4.37 -3.69 0.84
CA SER A 21 -4.27 -4.06 -0.57
C SER A 21 -4.68 -2.92 -1.51
N VAL A 22 -4.25 -3.05 -2.77
CA VAL A 22 -4.68 -2.24 -3.92
C VAL A 22 -5.31 -3.14 -4.98
N PRO A 23 -6.54 -3.66 -4.76
CA PRO A 23 -7.14 -4.75 -5.55
C PRO A 23 -7.69 -4.30 -6.91
N PHE A 24 -7.04 -3.32 -7.55
CA PHE A 24 -7.47 -2.72 -8.81
C PHE A 24 -7.59 -3.75 -9.92
N VAL A 25 -6.60 -4.66 -10.03
CA VAL A 25 -6.60 -5.75 -11.02
C VAL A 25 -7.81 -6.67 -10.87
N ASN A 26 -8.19 -7.00 -9.63
CA ASN A 26 -9.33 -7.87 -9.33
C ASN A 26 -10.68 -7.21 -9.65
N LEU A 27 -10.71 -5.87 -9.66
CA LEU A 27 -11.90 -5.07 -9.95
C LEU A 27 -11.95 -4.56 -11.39
N ALA A 28 -10.96 -4.91 -12.23
CA ALA A 28 -10.77 -4.35 -13.58
C ALA A 28 -10.73 -2.81 -13.58
N LEU A 29 -10.11 -2.22 -12.56
CA LEU A 29 -9.96 -0.76 -12.42
C LEU A 29 -8.51 -0.34 -12.63
N ALA A 30 -8.32 0.91 -13.05
CA ALA A 30 -7.00 1.54 -13.03
C ALA A 30 -6.63 2.00 -11.61
N PRO A 31 -5.33 2.15 -11.28
CA PRO A 31 -4.91 2.74 -10.02
C PRO A 31 -5.40 4.18 -9.86
N GLU A 32 -6.01 4.47 -8.70
CA GLU A 32 -6.61 5.79 -8.39
C GLU A 32 -5.80 6.58 -7.36
N ALA A 33 -6.26 7.79 -7.00
CA ALA A 33 -5.68 8.65 -5.97
C ALA A 33 -4.17 8.90 -6.13
N ALA A 34 -3.73 9.09 -7.39
CA ALA A 34 -2.34 9.23 -7.79
C ALA A 34 -1.42 8.06 -7.37
N SER A 35 -1.98 6.88 -7.05
CA SER A 35 -1.21 5.76 -6.53
C SER A 35 -0.19 5.19 -7.52
N SER A 36 -0.45 5.27 -8.83
CA SER A 36 0.53 4.91 -9.88
C SER A 36 1.77 5.80 -9.89
N LEU A 37 1.69 7.01 -9.32
CA LEU A 37 2.82 7.92 -9.14
C LEU A 37 3.44 7.78 -7.75
N LEU A 38 2.59 7.77 -6.71
CA LEU A 38 3.03 7.88 -5.32
C LEU A 38 3.54 6.56 -4.75
N LEU A 39 2.87 5.43 -5.04
CA LEU A 39 3.25 4.14 -4.47
C LEU A 39 4.66 3.70 -4.91
N PRO A 40 5.07 3.85 -6.19
CA PRO A 40 6.46 3.57 -6.59
C PRO A 40 7.49 4.51 -5.96
N ARG A 41 7.12 5.75 -5.61
CA ARG A 41 8.02 6.68 -4.90
C ARG A 41 8.23 6.30 -3.44
N VAL A 42 7.20 5.73 -2.81
CA VAL A 42 7.25 5.29 -1.41
C VAL A 42 7.94 3.92 -1.29
N LEU A 43 7.58 2.93 -2.13
CA LEU A 43 8.02 1.54 -1.96
C LEU A 43 9.07 1.07 -2.99
N GLY A 44 9.40 1.90 -3.97
CA GLY A 44 10.16 1.49 -5.15
C GLY A 44 9.29 0.75 -6.17
N HIS A 45 9.82 0.62 -7.40
CA HIS A 45 9.04 0.10 -8.53
C HIS A 45 8.62 -1.36 -8.37
N GLN A 46 9.51 -2.25 -7.91
CA GLN A 46 9.24 -3.69 -7.86
C GLN A 46 8.09 -4.03 -6.91
N ARG A 47 8.11 -3.52 -5.67
CA ARG A 47 7.05 -3.73 -4.68
C ARG A 47 5.74 -3.07 -5.11
N ALA A 48 5.80 -1.86 -5.66
CA ALA A 48 4.59 -1.20 -6.16
C ALA A 48 3.96 -1.99 -7.32
N PHE A 49 4.76 -2.51 -8.25
CA PHE A 49 4.29 -3.35 -9.34
C PHE A 49 3.67 -4.65 -8.83
N GLU A 50 4.31 -5.33 -7.88
CA GLU A 50 3.78 -6.53 -7.23
C GLU A 50 2.38 -6.29 -6.65
N LEU A 51 2.22 -5.23 -5.84
CA LEU A 51 0.93 -4.87 -5.25
C LEU A 51 -0.14 -4.58 -6.32
N PHE A 52 0.21 -3.85 -7.39
CA PHE A 52 -0.74 -3.54 -8.47
C PHE A 52 -1.08 -4.74 -9.35
N ALA A 53 -0.10 -5.56 -9.69
CA ALA A 53 -0.25 -6.66 -10.64
C ALA A 53 -0.90 -7.89 -10.02
N LEU A 54 -0.58 -8.19 -8.75
CA LEU A 54 -1.13 -9.33 -8.04
C LEU A 54 -2.41 -8.98 -7.27
N GLY A 55 -2.54 -7.73 -6.80
CA GLY A 55 -3.69 -7.30 -6.01
C GLY A 55 -3.79 -7.97 -4.64
N GLU A 56 -2.74 -8.65 -4.19
CA GLU A 56 -2.66 -9.34 -2.90
C GLU A 56 -2.53 -8.35 -1.73
N ALA A 57 -2.99 -8.78 -0.56
CA ALA A 57 -2.88 -7.99 0.65
C ALA A 57 -1.54 -8.23 1.35
N ILE A 58 -0.99 -7.17 1.93
CA ILE A 58 0.13 -7.24 2.89
C ILE A 58 -0.38 -6.95 4.29
N ASP A 59 0.26 -7.52 5.30
CA ASP A 59 -0.03 -7.22 6.70
C ASP A 59 0.66 -5.92 7.16
N GLY A 60 0.28 -5.41 8.34
CA GLY A 60 0.83 -4.17 8.89
C GLY A 60 2.32 -4.27 9.21
N ARG A 61 2.80 -5.46 9.59
CA ARG A 61 4.23 -5.73 9.79
C ARG A 61 5.02 -5.57 8.50
N THR A 62 4.52 -6.13 7.40
CA THR A 62 5.10 -5.97 6.06
C THR A 62 5.03 -4.51 5.62
N ALA A 63 3.91 -3.82 5.87
CA ALA A 63 3.78 -2.40 5.56
C ALA A 63 4.83 -1.53 6.26
N LEU A 64 5.12 -1.79 7.54
CA LEU A 64 6.22 -1.15 8.26
C LEU A 64 7.58 -1.51 7.65
N ALA A 65 7.85 -2.80 7.43
CA ALA A 65 9.11 -3.28 6.87
C ALA A 65 9.39 -2.73 5.46
N TRP A 66 8.34 -2.43 4.69
CA TRP A 66 8.44 -1.89 3.34
C TRP A 66 8.51 -0.36 3.31
N GLY A 67 8.29 0.31 4.44
CA GLY A 67 8.28 1.77 4.54
C GLY A 67 6.94 2.42 4.14
N LEU A 68 5.86 1.64 4.03
CA LEU A 68 4.51 2.16 3.80
C LEU A 68 3.91 2.77 5.07
N ALA A 69 4.32 2.27 6.24
CA ALA A 69 3.90 2.76 7.55
C ALA A 69 5.11 3.22 8.38
N ASN A 70 4.91 4.21 9.24
CA ASN A 70 5.93 4.66 10.18
C ASN A 70 5.96 3.79 11.45
N ARG A 71 4.81 3.22 11.84
CA ARG A 71 4.67 2.37 13.03
C ARG A 71 3.64 1.28 12.78
N ALA A 72 3.93 0.08 13.30
CA ALA A 72 2.96 -0.99 13.48
C ALA A 72 2.71 -1.18 14.99
N VAL A 73 1.45 -1.36 15.39
CA VAL A 73 1.04 -1.54 16.80
C VAL A 73 0.20 -2.80 16.98
N ALA A 74 0.34 -3.46 18.12
CA ALA A 74 -0.40 -4.66 18.48
C ALA A 74 -1.87 -4.40 18.83
#